data_AF-A0A445D7J7-F1
#
_entry.id   AF-A0A445D7J7-F1
#
_cell.length_a   1.000
_cell.length_b   1.000
_cell.length_c   1.000
_cell.angle_alpha   90.00
_cell.angle_beta   90.00
_cell.angle_gamma   90.00
#
_symmetry.space_group_name_H-M   'P 1'
#
loop_
_entity.id
_entity.type
_entity.pdbx_description
1 polymer ?
#
loop_
_entity_poly.entity_id
_entity_poly.type
_entity_poly.pdbx_seq_one_letter_code
_entity_poly.pdbx_strand_id
1 'polypeptide(L)'
;MMERDREESVDLAQISLRPLQLSDVDDLMVWTADEKVTKFCTWKTYSSKDQGIDFIQNGACEFLWGRAICLNDHAIGFISMTSSSASDKLREKSVELGYVLGSKY
;
A
#
# COMPACT_ATOMS: atom_id res chain seq x y z
N MET A 1 1.93 14.78 -35.68
CA MET A 1 0.60 14.40 -35.17
C MET A 1 0.84 13.86 -33.77
N MET A 2 0.64 14.70 -32.75
CA MET A 2 0.81 14.28 -31.35
C MET A 2 -0.40 13.42 -31.00
N GLU A 3 -0.17 12.14 -30.68
CA GLU A 3 -1.17 11.30 -30.05
C GLU A 3 -1.47 11.93 -28.69
N ARG A 4 -2.70 12.41 -28.52
CA ARG A 4 -3.17 12.82 -27.20
C ARG A 4 -3.31 11.53 -26.40
N ASP A 5 -2.45 11.37 -25.40
CA ASP A 5 -2.64 10.36 -24.36
C ASP A 5 -4.09 10.47 -23.88
N ARG A 6 -4.86 9.41 -24.09
CA ARG A 6 -6.21 9.31 -23.53
C ARG A 6 -5.99 9.29 -22.02
N GLU A 7 -6.47 10.32 -21.34
CA GLU A 7 -6.57 10.29 -19.89
C GLU A 7 -7.57 9.17 -19.54
N GLU A 8 -7.06 7.99 -19.22
CA GLU A 8 -7.86 6.90 -18.69
C GLU A 8 -8.35 7.35 -17.32
N SER A 9 -9.59 7.88 -17.29
CA SER A 9 -10.24 8.24 -16.05
C SER A 9 -10.51 6.96 -15.25
N VAL A 10 -9.86 6.80 -14.11
CA VAL A 10 -10.19 5.73 -13.17
C VAL A 10 -11.59 5.99 -12.62
N ASP A 11 -12.52 5.07 -12.87
CA ASP A 11 -13.83 5.12 -12.23
C ASP A 11 -13.64 4.85 -10.73
N LEU A 12 -13.83 5.90 -9.91
CA LEU A 12 -13.67 5.82 -8.47
C LEU A 12 -14.61 4.79 -7.82
N ALA A 13 -15.71 4.41 -8.49
CA ALA A 13 -16.59 3.33 -8.03
C ALA A 13 -15.90 1.95 -8.04
N GLN A 14 -14.79 1.80 -8.77
CA GLN A 14 -13.99 0.57 -8.83
C GLN A 14 -12.91 0.50 -7.74
N ILE A 15 -12.69 1.61 -7.02
CA ILE A 15 -11.72 1.66 -5.93
C ILE A 15 -12.41 1.23 -4.63
N SER A 16 -11.80 0.30 -3.91
CA SER A 16 -12.25 -0.09 -2.58
C SER A 16 -11.08 -0.18 -1.60
N LEU A 17 -11.38 -0.06 -0.31
CA LEU A 17 -10.42 -0.24 0.77
C LEU A 17 -10.86 -1.43 1.62
N ARG A 18 -10.06 -2.49 1.64
CA ARG A 18 -10.34 -3.71 2.43
C ARG A 18 -9.11 -4.22 3.15
N PRO A 19 -9.26 -5.02 4.22
CA PRO A 19 -8.11 -5.70 4.82
C PRO A 19 -7.38 -6.55 3.76
N LEU A 20 -6.04 -6.62 3.87
CA LEU A 20 -5.25 -7.54 3.08
C LEU A 20 -5.61 -8.98 3.44
N GLN A 21 -5.65 -9.83 2.43
CA GLN A 21 -5.88 -11.27 2.54
C GLN A 21 -4.69 -12.02 1.95
N LEU A 22 -4.49 -13.27 2.37
CA LEU A 22 -3.40 -14.10 1.83
C LEU A 22 -3.52 -14.32 0.32
N SER A 23 -4.72 -14.28 -0.24
CA SER A 23 -4.97 -14.33 -1.69
C SER A 23 -4.37 -13.13 -2.43
N ASP A 24 -4.13 -12.01 -1.75
CA ASP A 24 -3.58 -10.79 -2.34
C ASP A 24 -2.05 -10.84 -2.47
N VAL A 25 -1.38 -11.91 -2.03
CA VAL A 25 0.10 -11.97 -2.02
C VAL A 25 0.69 -11.69 -3.40
N ASP A 26 0.06 -12.17 -4.47
CA ASP A 26 0.53 -11.96 -5.83
C ASP A 26 0.39 -10.50 -6.27
N ASP A 27 -0.72 -9.86 -5.91
CA ASP A 27 -0.94 -8.43 -6.17
C ASP A 27 -0.01 -7.56 -5.30
N LEU A 28 0.23 -7.96 -4.05
CA LEU A 28 1.14 -7.30 -3.13
C LEU A 28 2.58 -7.28 -3.66
N MET A 29 3.02 -8.36 -4.30
CA MET A 29 4.35 -8.43 -4.91
C MET A 29 4.53 -7.47 -6.08
N VAL A 30 3.45 -6.97 -6.70
CA VAL A 30 3.52 -5.97 -7.79
C VAL A 30 4.14 -4.65 -7.32
N TRP A 31 3.93 -4.28 -6.05
CA TRP A 31 4.41 -3.00 -5.50
C TRP A 31 5.47 -3.15 -4.40
N THR A 32 5.51 -4.27 -3.67
CA THR A 32 6.57 -4.52 -2.68
C THR A 32 7.89 -4.98 -3.28
N ALA A 33 7.88 -5.58 -4.48
CA ALA A 33 9.08 -6.01 -5.18
C ALA A 33 9.57 -5.01 -6.26
N ASP A 34 8.89 -3.87 -6.42
CA ASP A 34 9.26 -2.84 -7.38
C ASP A 34 10.15 -1.77 -6.73
N GLU A 35 11.44 -1.75 -7.08
CA GLU A 35 12.41 -0.76 -6.59
C GLU A 35 12.03 0.69 -6.90
N LYS A 36 11.25 0.94 -7.96
CA LYS A 36 10.77 2.29 -8.27
C LYS A 36 9.81 2.81 -7.20
N VAL A 37 9.09 1.90 -6.55
CA VAL A 37 8.13 2.17 -5.48
C VAL A 37 8.86 2.19 -4.14
N THR A 38 9.58 1.12 -3.81
CA THR A 38 10.12 0.89 -2.46
C THR A 38 11.27 1.81 -2.08
N LYS A 39 11.94 2.47 -3.03
CA LYS A 39 12.97 3.47 -2.73
C LYS A 39 12.48 4.66 -1.89
N PHE A 40 11.17 4.87 -1.81
CA PHE A 40 10.54 5.89 -0.97
C PHE A 40 9.95 5.33 0.33
N CYS A 41 9.98 4.01 0.51
CA CYS A 41 9.41 3.32 1.66
C CYS A 41 10.48 3.13 2.76
N THR A 42 10.02 2.90 3.99
CA THR A 42 10.90 2.63 5.15
C THR A 42 11.43 1.20 5.18
N TRP A 43 10.91 0.31 4.32
CA TRP A 43 11.32 -1.08 4.18
C TRP A 43 12.06 -1.33 2.87
N LYS A 44 12.81 -2.44 2.82
CA LYS A 44 13.53 -2.87 1.61
C LYS A 44 12.60 -3.52 0.60
N THR A 45 12.97 -3.47 -0.67
CA THR A 45 12.34 -4.25 -1.74
C THR A 45 12.27 -5.73 -1.39
N TYR A 46 11.09 -6.32 -1.52
CA TYR A 46 10.90 -7.74 -1.24
C TYR A 46 11.47 -8.57 -2.39
N SER A 47 12.05 -9.71 -2.05
CA SER A 47 12.62 -10.67 -2.99
C SER A 47 11.84 -11.99 -3.07
N SER A 48 10.88 -12.22 -2.18
CA SER A 48 10.07 -13.45 -2.17
C SER A 48 8.63 -13.21 -1.71
N LYS A 49 7.73 -14.11 -2.12
CA LYS A 49 6.34 -14.14 -1.66
C LYS A 49 6.22 -14.39 -0.15
N ASP A 50 7.18 -15.10 0.44
CA ASP A 50 7.18 -15.38 1.88
C ASP A 50 7.25 -14.09 2.71
N GLN A 51 8.00 -13.08 2.25
CA GLN A 51 8.01 -11.77 2.89
C GLN A 51 6.65 -11.06 2.78
N GLY A 52 5.97 -11.22 1.64
CA GLY A 52 4.61 -10.72 1.45
C GLY A 52 3.59 -11.41 2.37
N ILE A 53 3.69 -12.73 2.52
CA ILE A 53 2.85 -13.51 3.44
C ILE A 53 3.09 -13.06 4.89
N ASP A 54 4.35 -12.90 5.29
CA ASP A 54 4.72 -12.42 6.62
C ASP A 54 4.16 -11.02 6.89
N PHE A 55 4.21 -10.11 5.92
CA PHE A 55 3.59 -8.79 6.05
C PHE A 55 2.07 -8.86 6.26
N ILE A 56 1.36 -9.68 5.49
CA ILE A 56 -0.11 -9.83 5.60
C ILE A 56 -0.49 -10.41 6.97
N GLN A 57 0.28 -11.37 7.47
CA GLN A 57 -0.03 -12.06 8.72
C GLN A 57 0.41 -11.29 9.97
N ASN A 58 1.61 -10.69 9.93
CA ASN A 58 2.29 -10.16 11.10
C ASN A 58 2.51 -8.65 11.00
N GLY A 59 2.97 -8.16 9.84
CA GLY A 59 3.33 -6.74 9.65
C GLY A 59 2.13 -5.78 9.71
N ALA A 60 0.95 -6.20 9.24
CA ALA A 60 -0.25 -5.37 9.26
C ALA A 60 -0.70 -4.96 10.68
N CYS A 61 -0.28 -5.71 11.71
CA CYS A 61 -0.59 -5.43 13.11
C CYS A 61 0.17 -4.23 13.68
N GLU A 62 1.23 -3.77 13.01
CA GLU A 62 2.02 -2.60 13.45
C GLU A 62 1.29 -1.26 13.21
N PHE A 63 0.24 -1.28 12.37
CA PHE A 63 -0.56 -0.11 12.05
C PHE A 63 -1.79 -0.01 12.95
N LEU A 64 -2.18 1.21 13.32
CA LEU A 64 -3.48 1.44 13.98
C LEU A 64 -4.63 1.03 13.05
N TRP A 65 -4.44 1.27 11.76
CA TRP A 65 -5.36 0.89 10.70
C TRP A 65 -4.58 0.75 9.40
N GLY A 66 -4.82 -0.31 8.65
CA GLY A 66 -4.22 -0.54 7.34
C GLY A 66 -5.20 -1.23 6.39
N ARG A 67 -5.23 -0.82 5.13
CA ARG A 67 -6.09 -1.39 4.09
C ARG A 67 -5.35 -1.50 2.77
N ALA A 68 -5.59 -2.59 2.05
CA ALA A 68 -5.29 -2.66 0.63
C ALA A 68 -6.08 -1.58 -0.10
N ILE A 69 -5.43 -0.89 -1.01
CA ILE A 69 -6.09 -0.06 -2.02
C ILE A 69 -6.36 -1.00 -3.19
N CYS A 70 -7.64 -1.29 -3.43
CA CYS A 70 -8.06 -2.26 -4.42
C CYS A 70 -8.65 -1.57 -5.65
N LEU A 71 -8.24 -1.99 -6.85
CA LEU A 71 -8.87 -1.62 -8.11
C LEU A 71 -9.39 -2.90 -8.78
N ASN A 72 -10.71 -3.00 -8.98
CA ASN A 72 -11.34 -4.23 -9.50
C ASN A 72 -10.95 -5.48 -8.69
N ASP A 73 -10.96 -5.35 -7.36
CA ASP A 73 -10.57 -6.36 -6.35
C ASP A 73 -9.08 -6.76 -6.32
N HIS A 74 -8.24 -6.15 -7.16
CA HIS A 74 -6.79 -6.33 -7.11
C HIS A 74 -6.10 -5.36 -6.17
N ALA A 75 -5.25 -5.84 -5.26
CA ALA A 75 -4.55 -5.02 -4.29
C ALA A 75 -3.38 -4.23 -4.91
N ILE A 76 -3.69 -3.08 -5.53
CA ILE A 76 -2.73 -2.25 -6.25
C ILE A 76 -1.81 -1.42 -5.35
N GLY A 77 -2.09 -1.41 -4.04
CA GLY A 77 -1.32 -0.67 -3.07
C GLY A 77 -1.84 -0.87 -1.65
N PHE A 78 -1.36 -0.03 -0.73
CA PHE A 78 -1.73 -0.09 0.67
C PHE A 78 -1.77 1.31 1.27
N ILE A 79 -2.75 1.56 2.14
CA ILE A 79 -2.88 2.78 2.92
C ILE A 79 -2.86 2.43 4.40
N SER A 80 -2.14 3.20 5.20
CA SER A 80 -1.97 2.93 6.62
C SER A 80 -1.99 4.19 7.47
N MET A 81 -2.39 4.00 8.72
CA MET A 81 -2.30 4.99 9.79
C MET A 81 -1.38 4.46 10.88
N THR A 82 -0.33 5.21 11.21
CA THR A 82 0.57 4.94 12.34
C THR A 82 0.38 6.00 13.41
N SER A 83 0.53 5.62 14.68
CA SER A 83 0.59 6.60 15.77
C SER A 83 1.88 7.40 15.63
N SER A 84 1.80 8.73 15.75
CA SER A 84 3.03 9.47 16.07
C SER A 84 3.55 8.99 17.42
N SER A 85 4.87 8.78 17.49
CA SER A 85 5.59 8.21 18.64
C SER A 85 5.07 8.68 20.01
N ALA A 86 4.93 7.74 20.96
CA ALA A 86 4.51 8.01 22.33
C ALA A 86 5.40 8.99 23.12
N SER A 87 6.58 9.33 22.59
CA SER A 87 7.50 10.31 23.17
C SER A 87 7.10 11.76 22.91
N ASP A 88 6.25 12.04 21.91
CA ASP A 88 5.84 13.39 21.55
C ASP A 88 4.41 13.68 22.05
N LYS A 89 4.32 14.14 23.30
CA LYS A 89 3.05 14.47 23.97
C LYS A 89 2.21 15.53 23.22
N LEU A 90 2.84 16.35 22.35
CA LEU A 90 2.10 17.32 21.54
C LEU A 90 1.33 16.64 20.39
N ARG A 91 1.75 15.45 19.98
CA ARG A 91 1.21 14.68 18.85
C ARG A 91 0.44 13.44 19.29
N GLU A 92 0.09 13.34 20.57
CA GLU A 92 -0.68 12.21 21.14
C GLU A 92 -2.04 12.01 20.44
N LYS A 93 -2.60 13.06 19.85
CA LYS A 93 -3.86 13.01 19.06
C LYS A 93 -3.65 13.04 17.55
N SER A 94 -2.41 12.91 17.09
CA SER A 94 -2.07 12.93 15.68
C SER A 94 -1.77 11.52 15.18
N VAL A 95 -2.13 11.26 13.93
CA VAL A 95 -1.77 10.05 13.20
C VAL A 95 -1.00 10.43 11.96
N GLU A 96 -0.06 9.60 11.55
CA GLU A 96 0.59 9.70 10.25
C GLU A 96 -0.15 8.82 9.26
N LEU A 97 -0.52 9.38 8.12
CA LEU A 97 -1.13 8.66 7.01
C LEU A 97 -0.06 8.38 5.97
N GLY A 98 0.20 7.10 5.70
CA GLY A 98 1.09 6.64 4.65
C GLY A 98 0.31 5.90 3.57
N TYR A 99 0.77 5.96 2.33
CA TYR A 99 0.26 5.11 1.27
C TYR A 99 1.36 4.71 0.29
N VAL A 100 1.12 3.60 -0.40
CA VAL A 100 1.97 3.07 -1.46
C VAL A 100 1.08 2.57 -2.59
N LEU A 101 1.47 2.81 -3.83
CA LEU A 101 0.82 2.33 -5.05
C LEU A 101 1.88 1.72 -5.96
N GLY A 102 1.51 0.66 -6.69
CA GLY A 102 2.37 0.09 -7.72
C GLY A 102 2.66 1.10 -8.83
N SER A 103 3.88 1.13 -9.36
CA SER A 103 4.35 2.17 -10.29
C SER A 103 3.59 2.28 -11.62
N LYS A 104 2.73 1.30 -11.92
CA LYS A 104 1.89 1.24 -13.13
C LYS A 104 0.52 1.89 -12.96
N TYR A 105 0.21 2.40 -11.76
CA TYR A 105 -1.04 3.08 -11.39
C TYR A 105 -0.73 4.51 -10.92
#